data_AF-A0A815TEK0-F1
#
_entry.id   AF-A0A815TEK0-F1
#
_cell.length_a   1.000
_cell.length_b   1.000
_cell.length_c   1.000
_cell.angle_alpha   90.00
_cell.angle_beta   90.00
_cell.angle_gamma   90.00
#
_symmetry.space_group_name_H-M   'P 1'
#
loop_
_entity.id
_entity.type
_entity.pdbx_description
1 polymer ?
#
loop_
_entity_poly.entity_id
_entity_poly.type
_entity_poly.pdbx_seq_one_letter_code
_entity_poly.pdbx_strand_id
1 'polypeptide(L)'
;MLNAKQNSTNVPNKSMSGNARYNYGHYINIGFSDFEFVQSKKREIELEQKYDLSAVLLHWQRSASVVKAVNYLLESNLFKEIIIWNNNPNINLGKTIFEKNNHSLDSIRIINSKENLKDEAKYRACAQAKTIACFYSDDDWDTSFPLKSLIADFRTDPYVLHSVTDPYTFYTNLMWTYFDNEINLHTGFSWIGCGSIFLREYAQRHLQYLQIYLKDHRNLIYLSDVFFSIWLNDIPSQFNMNIRHLPASSTDASFSSILKFLQYQHESSILAIRILEDNLRQNQSNDTNHIGFSRRKNRHFPYCIKSSNPKDEFIFYTNILRIDTERIPFNISKDFEQGTRHNLPTESKLSFFSSHTTLKAVDDDLKTCWRSGRNVRQGEFFAIDFLYIQTNLSFSLTIGHTWELQKNVDMNLSFDGLWWITYRALKGITIKSQNSTSNEQLHVIVFNSTQFNAGFHSFRFIAFNASRVSPLGEFQVCDIKIITKSPITTL
;
A
#
# COMPACT_ATOMS: atom_id res chain seq x y z
N MET A 1 45.12 21.63 41.74
CA MET A 1 44.02 22.19 42.55
C MET A 1 43.11 23.00 41.65
N LEU A 2 41.96 22.45 41.27
CA LEU A 2 40.69 23.16 41.01
C LEU A 2 39.65 22.09 40.65
N ASN A 3 38.65 21.99 41.53
CA ASN A 3 37.57 21.01 41.53
C ASN A 3 36.56 21.30 40.40
N ALA A 4 36.26 20.29 39.56
CA ALA A 4 35.07 20.29 38.72
C ALA A 4 34.02 19.36 39.35
N LYS A 5 32.93 19.97 39.84
CA LYS A 5 31.77 19.27 40.41
C LYS A 5 31.06 18.47 39.32
N GLN A 6 30.95 17.17 39.54
CA GLN A 6 29.98 16.29 38.88
C GLN A 6 28.58 16.60 39.42
N ASN A 7 27.67 17.04 38.55
CA ASN A 7 26.24 16.97 38.81
C ASN A 7 25.68 15.79 38.04
N SER A 8 25.31 14.75 38.78
CA SER A 8 24.49 13.64 38.31
C SER A 8 23.03 14.11 38.26
N THR A 9 22.42 14.02 37.07
CA THR A 9 20.96 14.06 36.94
C THR A 9 20.52 12.75 36.31
N ASN A 10 20.03 11.87 37.17
CA ASN A 10 19.26 10.68 36.80
C ASN A 10 18.06 11.11 35.95
N VAL A 11 18.04 10.71 34.68
CA VAL A 11 16.84 10.77 33.83
C VAL A 11 16.20 9.39 33.85
N PRO A 12 14.94 9.22 34.31
CA PRO A 12 14.29 7.93 34.30
C PRO A 12 13.92 7.52 32.87
N ASN A 13 14.24 6.26 32.54
CA ASN A 13 13.77 5.53 31.36
C ASN A 13 12.25 5.66 31.22
N LYS A 14 11.81 6.45 30.25
CA LYS A 14 10.43 6.43 29.75
C LYS A 14 10.36 5.47 28.58
N SER A 15 9.63 4.38 28.78
CA SER A 15 9.13 3.51 27.72
C SER A 15 8.40 4.35 26.66
N MET A 16 8.92 4.32 25.44
CA MET A 16 8.26 4.92 24.29
C MET A 16 7.12 3.99 23.84
N SER A 17 5.90 4.26 24.31
CA SER A 17 4.71 3.91 23.54
C SER A 17 4.57 4.95 22.42
N GLY A 18 4.75 4.50 21.18
CA GLY A 18 4.65 5.32 19.99
C GLY A 18 3.21 5.78 19.71
N ASN A 19 2.75 6.79 20.45
CA ASN A 19 1.67 7.63 19.96
C ASN A 19 2.28 8.57 18.91
N ALA A 20 2.10 8.24 17.62
CA ALA A 20 2.26 9.20 16.55
C ALA A 20 1.29 10.36 16.80
N ARG A 21 1.78 11.40 17.49
CA ARG A 21 1.03 12.65 17.66
C ARG A 21 1.08 13.36 16.32
N TYR A 22 -0.04 13.33 15.60
CA TYR A 22 -0.28 14.27 14.51
C TYR A 22 -0.02 15.69 15.04
N ASN A 23 0.78 16.48 14.33
CA ASN A 23 1.04 17.87 14.68
C ASN A 23 -0.23 18.69 14.42
N TYR A 24 -1.15 18.70 15.38
CA TYR A 24 -2.30 19.59 15.37
C TYR A 24 -1.84 21.01 15.72
N GLY A 25 -1.75 21.88 14.72
CA GLY A 25 -1.54 23.30 14.95
C GLY A 25 -2.79 23.92 15.59
N HIS A 26 -2.66 24.52 16.77
CA HIS A 26 -3.71 25.32 17.41
C HIS A 26 -3.77 26.74 16.82
N TYR A 27 -3.99 26.86 15.51
CA TYR A 27 -4.22 28.16 14.86
C TYR A 27 -5.71 28.42 14.71
N ILE A 28 -6.10 29.70 14.80
CA ILE A 28 -7.45 30.17 14.45
C ILE A 28 -7.71 29.73 13.00
N ASN A 29 -8.68 28.85 12.83
CA ASN A 29 -8.68 27.87 11.76
C ASN A 29 -9.29 28.42 10.46
N ILE A 30 -8.55 29.28 9.78
CA ILE A 30 -8.94 29.93 8.51
C ILE A 30 -8.70 29.06 7.26
N GLY A 31 -8.14 27.86 7.44
CA GLY A 31 -7.79 26.91 6.38
C GLY A 31 -6.37 27.12 5.85
N PHE A 32 -6.08 26.49 4.70
CA PHE A 32 -4.85 26.61 3.95
C PHE A 32 -4.72 28.01 3.33
N SER A 33 -3.52 28.57 3.43
CA SER A 33 -3.12 29.78 2.70
C SER A 33 -2.79 29.47 1.23
N ASP A 34 -2.83 30.49 0.38
CA ASP A 34 -2.37 30.39 -1.02
C ASP A 34 -0.91 29.93 -1.11
N PHE A 35 -0.08 30.34 -0.14
CA PHE A 35 1.31 29.91 -0.06
C PHE A 35 1.42 28.40 0.13
N GLU A 36 0.69 27.83 1.09
CA GLU A 36 0.68 26.39 1.35
C GLU A 36 0.17 25.62 0.13
N PHE A 37 -0.89 26.09 -0.52
CA PHE A 37 -1.40 25.49 -1.75
C PHE A 37 -0.33 25.44 -2.86
N VAL A 38 0.35 26.57 -3.12
CA VAL A 38 1.40 26.65 -4.15
C VAL A 38 2.59 25.75 -3.81
N GLN A 39 3.03 25.72 -2.54
CA GLN A 39 4.13 24.84 -2.13
C GLN A 39 3.76 23.37 -2.27
N SER A 40 2.56 22.98 -1.86
CA SER A 40 2.10 21.60 -1.99
C SER A 40 1.95 21.18 -3.45
N LYS A 41 1.44 22.07 -4.33
CA LYS A 41 1.39 21.80 -5.77
C LYS A 41 2.76 21.65 -6.40
N LYS A 42 3.72 22.50 -6.04
CA LYS A 42 5.11 22.38 -6.48
C LYS A 42 5.71 21.03 -6.04
N ARG A 43 5.47 20.62 -4.79
CA ARG A 43 5.92 19.32 -4.27
C ARG A 43 5.31 18.14 -5.02
N GLU A 44 4.02 18.18 -5.38
CA GLU A 44 3.41 17.13 -6.19
C GLU A 44 4.19 16.96 -7.51
N ILE A 45 4.41 18.05 -8.24
CA ILE A 45 5.16 18.05 -9.51
C ILE A 45 6.60 17.51 -9.33
N GLU A 46 7.29 17.95 -8.28
CA GLU A 46 8.64 17.46 -7.97
C GLU A 46 8.66 15.95 -7.69
N LEU A 47 7.66 15.41 -6.99
CA LEU A 47 7.53 13.98 -6.75
C LEU A 47 7.24 13.22 -8.04
N GLU A 48 6.38 13.74 -8.92
CA GLU A 48 6.10 13.10 -10.21
C GLU A 48 7.35 13.00 -11.07
N GLN A 49 8.12 14.09 -11.17
CA GLN A 49 9.36 14.13 -11.94
C GLN A 49 10.47 13.27 -11.32
N LYS A 50 10.58 13.28 -10.00
CA LYS A 50 11.58 12.49 -9.28
C LYS A 50 11.31 11.00 -9.44
N TYR A 51 10.05 10.59 -9.30
CA TYR A 51 9.64 9.19 -9.28
C TYR A 51 9.01 8.74 -10.60
N ASP A 52 9.75 8.95 -11.69
CA ASP A 52 9.46 8.30 -12.97
C ASP A 52 9.52 6.77 -12.82
N LEU A 53 8.67 6.08 -13.60
CA LEU A 53 8.48 4.63 -13.50
C LEU A 53 8.84 3.90 -14.78
N SER A 54 9.44 2.73 -14.61
CA SER A 54 9.56 1.70 -15.64
C SER A 54 8.56 0.60 -15.32
N ALA A 55 7.79 0.14 -16.29
CA ALA A 55 6.96 -1.04 -16.10
C ALA A 55 7.80 -2.30 -16.34
N VAL A 56 7.66 -3.30 -15.48
CA VAL A 56 8.26 -4.62 -15.61
C VAL A 56 7.14 -5.63 -15.72
N LEU A 57 7.10 -6.37 -16.83
CA LEU A 57 6.16 -7.46 -17.04
C LEU A 57 6.90 -8.79 -17.07
N LEU A 58 6.49 -9.72 -16.21
CA LEU A 58 7.00 -11.08 -16.25
C LEU A 58 6.11 -11.95 -17.13
N HIS A 59 6.71 -12.50 -18.19
CA HIS A 59 6.01 -13.40 -19.11
C HIS A 59 6.47 -14.85 -18.92
N TRP A 60 5.53 -15.79 -18.95
CA TRP A 60 5.81 -17.22 -19.07
C TRP A 60 5.06 -17.87 -20.24
N GLN A 61 3.74 -17.99 -20.19
CA GLN A 61 2.99 -18.74 -21.22
C GLN A 61 1.91 -17.90 -21.90
N ARG A 62 1.47 -16.80 -21.30
CA ARG A 62 0.26 -16.09 -21.73
C ARG A 62 0.60 -14.90 -22.63
N SER A 63 1.07 -15.15 -23.86
CA SER A 63 1.49 -14.08 -24.77
C SER A 63 0.37 -13.08 -25.07
N ALA A 64 -0.88 -13.55 -25.18
CA ALA A 64 -2.04 -12.67 -25.38
C ALA A 64 -2.27 -11.72 -24.19
N SER A 65 -2.09 -12.21 -22.96
CA SER A 65 -2.17 -11.40 -21.74
C SER A 65 -1.09 -10.32 -21.72
N VAL A 66 0.15 -10.67 -22.07
CA VAL A 66 1.25 -9.72 -22.14
C VAL A 66 0.98 -8.64 -23.18
N VAL A 67 0.45 -8.99 -24.36
CA VAL A 67 0.04 -7.99 -25.37
C VAL A 67 -1.02 -7.04 -24.82
N LYS A 68 -2.06 -7.56 -24.15
CA LYS A 68 -3.09 -6.73 -23.52
C LYS A 68 -2.49 -5.78 -22.47
N ALA A 69 -1.62 -6.29 -21.60
CA ALA A 69 -0.96 -5.51 -20.57
C ALA A 69 -0.10 -4.40 -21.17
N VAL A 70 0.76 -4.72 -22.14
CA VAL A 70 1.63 -3.74 -22.82
C VAL A 70 0.81 -2.62 -23.46
N ASN A 71 -0.29 -2.96 -24.13
CA ASN A 71 -1.15 -1.95 -24.78
C ASN A 71 -1.73 -0.98 -23.75
N TYR A 72 -2.26 -1.51 -22.65
CA TYR A 72 -2.77 -0.67 -21.56
C TYR A 72 -1.68 0.24 -20.97
N LEU A 73 -0.46 -0.29 -20.75
CA LEU A 73 0.64 0.50 -20.20
C LEU A 73 1.08 1.61 -21.17
N LEU A 74 1.11 1.35 -22.47
CA LEU A 74 1.39 2.36 -23.50
C LEU A 74 0.30 3.44 -23.55
N GLU A 75 -0.98 3.04 -23.53
CA GLU A 75 -2.12 3.96 -23.53
C GLU A 75 -2.15 4.86 -22.28
N SER A 76 -1.65 4.36 -21.15
CA SER A 76 -1.63 5.12 -19.90
C SER A 76 -0.69 6.34 -19.93
N ASN A 77 0.37 6.31 -20.74
CA ASN A 77 1.47 7.29 -20.74
C ASN A 77 2.13 7.52 -19.36
N LEU A 78 2.02 6.57 -18.43
CA LEU A 78 2.57 6.69 -17.07
C LEU A 78 4.02 6.19 -16.93
N PHE A 79 4.55 5.54 -17.96
CA PHE A 79 5.85 4.85 -17.90
C PHE A 79 6.84 5.39 -18.93
N LYS A 80 8.10 5.53 -18.53
CA LYS A 80 9.20 5.94 -19.42
C LYS A 80 9.72 4.78 -20.27
N GLU A 81 9.63 3.56 -19.75
CA GLU A 81 9.92 2.34 -20.49
C GLU A 81 9.10 1.16 -19.97
N ILE A 82 8.96 0.14 -20.82
CA ILE A 82 8.33 -1.14 -20.51
C ILE A 82 9.36 -2.23 -20.75
N ILE A 83 9.72 -2.96 -19.71
CA ILE A 83 10.64 -4.10 -19.74
C ILE A 83 9.82 -5.37 -19.66
N ILE A 84 9.92 -6.21 -20.67
CA ILE A 84 9.25 -7.51 -20.71
C ILE A 84 10.33 -8.57 -20.47
N TRP A 85 10.28 -9.22 -19.31
CA TRP A 85 11.14 -10.35 -19.03
C TRP A 85 10.42 -11.63 -19.44
N ASN A 86 10.83 -12.22 -20.56
CA ASN A 86 10.33 -13.51 -20.99
C ASN A 86 11.09 -14.63 -20.27
N ASN A 87 10.44 -15.24 -19.30
CA ASN A 87 10.95 -16.37 -18.53
C ASN A 87 10.83 -17.71 -19.27
N ASN A 88 10.21 -17.76 -20.45
CA ASN A 88 10.00 -18.98 -21.22
C ASN A 88 11.10 -19.21 -22.25
N PRO A 89 12.01 -20.18 -22.03
CA PRO A 89 13.11 -20.43 -22.95
C PRO A 89 12.66 -21.06 -24.29
N ASN A 90 11.43 -21.58 -24.34
CA ASN A 90 10.88 -22.21 -25.55
C ASN A 90 10.18 -21.21 -26.48
N ILE A 91 9.97 -19.98 -26.04
CA ILE A 91 9.32 -18.92 -26.81
C ILE A 91 10.30 -17.76 -26.92
N ASN A 92 10.44 -17.19 -28.11
CA ASN A 92 11.20 -15.96 -28.30
C ASN A 92 10.21 -14.83 -28.66
N LEU A 93 10.07 -13.86 -27.74
CA LEU A 93 9.22 -12.71 -27.97
C LEU A 93 9.95 -11.68 -28.84
N GLY A 94 9.29 -11.26 -29.92
CA GLY A 94 9.70 -10.13 -30.76
C GLY A 94 8.80 -8.92 -30.53
N LYS A 95 9.30 -7.71 -30.88
CA LYS A 95 8.50 -6.47 -30.78
C LYS A 95 7.29 -6.46 -31.72
N THR A 96 7.34 -7.22 -32.81
CA THR A 96 6.31 -7.28 -33.84
C THR A 96 4.93 -7.65 -33.31
N ILE A 97 4.86 -8.38 -32.18
CA ILE A 97 3.59 -8.77 -31.56
C ILE A 97 2.82 -7.56 -30.97
N PHE A 98 3.48 -6.40 -30.82
CA PHE A 98 2.91 -5.16 -30.27
C PHE A 98 2.64 -4.08 -31.34
N GLU A 99 2.91 -4.35 -32.62
CA GLU A 99 2.85 -3.34 -33.71
C GLU A 99 1.44 -2.83 -34.05
N LYS A 100 0.37 -3.48 -33.56
CA LYS A 100 -1.00 -3.16 -33.97
C LYS A 100 -1.50 -1.76 -33.56
N ASN A 101 -0.77 -1.02 -32.72
CA ASN A 101 -1.37 0.08 -31.95
C ASN A 101 -0.82 1.49 -32.23
N ASN A 102 -0.11 1.73 -33.34
CA ASN A 102 0.43 3.06 -33.71
C ASN A 102 1.32 3.75 -32.64
N HIS A 103 1.63 3.10 -31.53
CA HIS A 103 2.55 3.59 -30.51
C HIS A 103 3.99 3.31 -30.94
N SER A 104 4.90 4.24 -30.62
CA SER A 104 6.34 3.95 -30.75
C SER A 104 6.70 2.78 -29.83
N LEU A 105 7.39 1.79 -30.40
CA LEU A 105 7.91 0.63 -29.67
C LEU A 105 9.31 0.89 -29.09
N ASP A 106 9.82 2.12 -29.18
CA ASP A 106 11.14 2.52 -28.67
C ASP A 106 11.23 2.42 -27.14
N SER A 107 10.09 2.60 -26.46
CA SER A 107 9.95 2.45 -25.02
C SER A 107 9.92 1.00 -24.55
N ILE A 108 9.78 0.02 -25.45
CA ILE A 108 9.70 -1.40 -25.11
C ILE A 108 11.08 -2.06 -25.19
N ARG A 109 11.46 -2.76 -24.12
CA ARG A 109 12.65 -3.62 -24.06
C ARG A 109 12.25 -5.04 -23.71
N ILE A 110 12.61 -6.01 -24.56
CA ILE A 110 12.31 -7.43 -24.33
C ILE A 110 13.61 -8.15 -23.95
N ILE A 111 13.57 -8.92 -22.87
CA ILE A 111 14.67 -9.77 -22.41
C ILE A 111 14.19 -11.22 -22.50
N ASN A 112 14.69 -11.95 -23.49
CA ASN A 112 14.40 -13.38 -23.64
C ASN A 112 15.40 -14.19 -22.82
N SER A 113 14.93 -14.74 -21.69
CA SER A 113 15.75 -15.54 -20.78
C SER A 113 16.04 -16.93 -21.36
N LYS A 114 17.23 -17.45 -21.08
CA LYS A 114 17.63 -18.82 -21.46
C LYS A 114 17.04 -19.89 -20.54
N GLU A 115 16.47 -19.47 -19.42
CA GLU A 115 15.88 -20.33 -18.40
C GLU A 115 14.76 -19.61 -17.64
N ASN A 116 13.95 -20.36 -16.89
CA ASN A 116 12.91 -19.79 -16.05
C ASN A 116 13.47 -19.37 -14.69
N LEU A 117 13.71 -18.06 -14.52
CA LEU A 117 14.24 -17.50 -13.26
C LEU A 117 13.15 -17.26 -12.20
N LYS A 118 11.90 -17.65 -12.45
CA LYS A 118 10.77 -17.49 -11.52
C LYS A 118 10.68 -16.04 -11.02
N ASP A 119 10.48 -15.85 -9.72
CA ASP A 119 10.35 -14.52 -9.10
C ASP A 119 11.64 -13.68 -9.20
N GLU A 120 12.82 -14.29 -9.28
CA GLU A 120 14.09 -13.54 -9.34
C GLU A 120 14.17 -12.60 -10.56
N ALA A 121 13.53 -13.01 -11.67
CA ALA A 121 13.50 -12.28 -12.93
C ALA A 121 13.07 -10.81 -12.77
N LYS A 122 12.06 -10.54 -11.93
CA LYS A 122 11.50 -9.20 -11.77
C LYS A 122 12.50 -8.23 -11.14
N TYR A 123 13.29 -8.71 -10.19
CA TYR A 123 14.33 -7.93 -9.55
C TYR A 123 15.49 -7.65 -10.51
N ARG A 124 15.85 -8.62 -11.37
CA ARG A 124 16.86 -8.43 -12.42
C ARG A 124 16.42 -7.40 -13.45
N ALA A 125 15.17 -7.45 -13.88
CA ALA A 125 14.59 -6.48 -14.79
C ALA A 125 14.59 -5.08 -14.17
N CYS A 126 14.05 -4.94 -12.95
CA CYS A 126 13.98 -3.65 -12.28
C CYS A 126 15.38 -3.08 -11.97
N ALA A 127 16.34 -3.89 -11.52
CA ALA A 127 17.70 -3.46 -11.25
C ALA A 127 18.41 -2.86 -12.47
N GLN A 128 17.98 -3.23 -13.69
CA GLN A 128 18.49 -2.73 -14.96
C GLN A 128 17.58 -1.65 -15.59
N ALA A 129 16.52 -1.22 -14.91
CA ALA A 129 15.61 -0.20 -15.41
C ALA A 129 16.30 1.18 -15.47
N LYS A 130 15.86 2.03 -16.39
CA LYS A 130 16.40 3.39 -16.56
C LYS A 130 15.93 4.34 -15.47
N THR A 131 14.71 4.16 -14.97
CA THR A 131 14.11 5.00 -13.94
C THR A 131 14.48 4.55 -12.53
N ILE A 132 14.15 5.36 -11.52
CA ILE A 132 14.48 5.09 -10.12
C ILE A 132 13.53 4.10 -9.44
N ALA A 133 12.36 3.88 -10.01
CA ALA A 133 11.32 3.01 -9.47
C ALA A 133 10.69 2.18 -10.59
N CYS A 134 10.17 1.01 -10.20
CA CYS A 134 9.58 0.06 -11.12
C CYS A 134 8.16 -0.27 -10.67
N PHE A 135 7.23 -0.28 -11.62
CA PHE A 135 5.98 -1.00 -11.51
C PHE A 135 6.19 -2.44 -11.98
N TYR A 136 5.54 -3.41 -11.36
CA TYR A 136 5.64 -4.82 -11.71
C TYR A 136 4.29 -5.52 -11.79
N SER A 137 4.14 -6.44 -12.74
CA SER A 137 3.01 -7.36 -12.87
C SER A 137 3.41 -8.70 -13.53
N ASP A 138 2.79 -9.79 -13.09
CA ASP A 138 2.80 -11.08 -13.78
C ASP A 138 1.84 -11.10 -14.99
N ASP A 139 1.91 -12.16 -15.81
CA ASP A 139 1.08 -12.35 -17.02
C ASP A 139 -0.29 -13.01 -16.77
N ASP A 140 -0.62 -13.36 -15.53
CA ASP A 140 -1.86 -13.98 -15.09
C ASP A 140 -2.85 -13.04 -14.41
N TRP A 141 -2.48 -11.77 -14.19
CA TRP A 141 -3.35 -10.78 -13.55
C TRP A 141 -3.68 -9.60 -14.48
N ASP A 142 -4.93 -9.16 -14.42
CA ASP A 142 -5.33 -7.90 -15.04
C ASP A 142 -4.96 -6.73 -14.12
N THR A 143 -3.85 -6.06 -14.44
CA THR A 143 -3.35 -4.91 -13.69
C THR A 143 -3.71 -3.56 -14.32
N SER A 144 -4.71 -3.54 -15.21
CA SER A 144 -5.28 -2.30 -15.73
C SER A 144 -5.96 -1.43 -14.66
N PHE A 145 -6.10 -1.96 -13.44
CA PHE A 145 -6.64 -1.31 -12.28
C PHE A 145 -6.05 -1.96 -11.02
N PRO A 146 -5.62 -1.22 -9.96
CA PRO A 146 -5.72 0.23 -9.71
C PRO A 146 -4.39 1.01 -9.92
N LEU A 147 -3.95 1.17 -11.17
CA LEU A 147 -2.63 1.71 -11.48
C LEU A 147 -2.38 3.14 -10.97
N LYS A 148 -3.30 4.09 -11.21
CA LYS A 148 -3.16 5.50 -10.79
C LYS A 148 -3.14 5.63 -9.27
N SER A 149 -4.03 4.92 -8.59
CA SER A 149 -4.04 4.87 -7.13
C SER A 149 -2.76 4.29 -6.56
N LEU A 150 -2.23 3.22 -7.14
CA LEU A 150 -0.97 2.63 -6.69
C LEU A 150 0.21 3.59 -6.86
N ILE A 151 0.27 4.32 -7.98
CA ILE A 151 1.31 5.34 -8.24
C ILE A 151 1.19 6.53 -7.27
N ALA A 152 -0.03 7.02 -7.04
CA ALA A 152 -0.27 8.14 -6.12
C ALA A 152 0.10 7.78 -4.68
N ASP A 153 -0.20 6.54 -4.27
CA ASP A 153 0.21 6.01 -2.97
C ASP A 153 1.72 5.88 -2.85
N PHE A 154 2.37 5.30 -3.87
CA PHE A 154 3.83 5.18 -3.95
C PHE A 154 4.53 6.52 -3.84
N ARG A 155 4.07 7.54 -4.56
CA ARG A 155 4.67 8.88 -4.50
C ARG A 155 4.55 9.53 -3.13
N THR A 156 3.59 9.10 -2.31
CA THR A 156 3.43 9.63 -0.96
C THR A 156 4.41 9.02 0.04
N ASP A 157 4.74 7.74 -0.11
CA ASP A 157 5.75 7.08 0.72
C ASP A 157 6.65 6.12 -0.08
N PRO A 158 7.51 6.64 -0.98
CA PRO A 158 8.20 5.85 -2.00
C PRO A 158 9.24 4.87 -1.46
N TYR A 159 9.44 4.84 -0.16
CA TYR A 159 10.44 4.03 0.52
C TYR A 159 9.87 2.73 1.11
N VAL A 160 8.57 2.47 0.96
CA VAL A 160 7.97 1.17 1.29
C VAL A 160 7.60 0.42 0.02
N LEU A 161 7.41 -0.90 0.13
CA LEU A 161 6.82 -1.69 -0.95
C LEU A 161 5.33 -1.36 -1.06
N HIS A 162 4.87 -1.01 -2.25
CA HIS A 162 3.44 -0.87 -2.56
C HIS A 162 2.98 -2.05 -3.39
N SER A 163 1.84 -2.64 -3.07
CA SER A 163 1.32 -3.78 -3.82
C SER A 163 -0.20 -3.87 -3.78
N VAL A 164 -0.74 -4.70 -4.66
CA VAL A 164 -2.16 -4.97 -4.79
C VAL A 164 -2.39 -6.46 -4.58
N THR A 165 -3.42 -6.81 -3.84
CA THR A 165 -3.77 -8.20 -3.55
C THR A 165 -5.27 -8.35 -3.32
N ASP A 166 -5.78 -9.57 -3.44
CA ASP A 166 -7.17 -9.89 -3.10
C ASP A 166 -7.39 -9.92 -1.57
N PRO A 167 -8.64 -9.82 -1.09
CA PRO A 167 -8.92 -9.84 0.35
C PRO A 167 -8.35 -11.03 1.12
N TYR A 168 -8.47 -12.23 0.57
CA TYR A 168 -8.03 -13.45 1.26
C TYR A 168 -6.51 -13.45 1.43
N THR A 169 -5.81 -13.12 0.35
CA THR A 169 -4.35 -13.00 0.35
C THR A 169 -3.89 -11.82 1.22
N PHE A 170 -4.59 -10.67 1.22
CA PHE A 170 -4.30 -9.55 2.11
C PHE A 170 -4.30 -9.99 3.58
N TYR A 171 -5.36 -10.69 4.00
CA TYR A 171 -5.48 -11.13 5.38
C TYR A 171 -4.38 -12.14 5.74
N THR A 172 -4.05 -13.03 4.82
CA THR A 172 -2.93 -13.97 4.98
C THR A 172 -1.60 -13.23 5.15
N ASN A 173 -1.34 -12.22 4.32
CA ASN A 173 -0.14 -11.39 4.40
C ASN A 173 -0.05 -10.64 5.74
N LEU A 174 -1.18 -10.17 6.27
CA LEU A 174 -1.25 -9.51 7.58
C LEU A 174 -0.78 -10.44 8.72
N MET A 175 -1.09 -11.74 8.65
CA MET A 175 -0.59 -12.72 9.63
C MET A 175 0.93 -12.89 9.59
N TRP A 176 1.55 -12.58 8.45
CA TRP A 176 2.99 -12.64 8.23
C TRP A 176 3.63 -11.26 8.37
N THR A 177 3.22 -10.55 9.42
CA THR A 177 3.80 -9.26 9.82
C THR A 177 4.41 -9.43 11.21
N TYR A 178 5.67 -9.02 11.37
CA TYR A 178 6.48 -9.28 12.56
C TYR A 178 6.99 -7.98 13.16
N PHE A 179 6.88 -7.90 14.49
CA PHE A 179 7.28 -6.73 15.28
C PHE A 179 8.13 -7.17 16.47
N ASP A 180 9.33 -6.59 16.56
CA ASP A 180 10.16 -6.59 17.76
C ASP A 180 10.91 -5.25 17.86
N ASN A 181 10.42 -4.39 18.75
CA ASN A 181 10.99 -3.06 18.97
C ASN A 181 12.40 -3.12 19.56
N GLU A 182 12.75 -4.19 20.28
CA GLU A 182 14.07 -4.31 20.93
C GLU A 182 15.18 -4.42 19.90
N ILE A 183 14.89 -5.00 18.73
CA ILE A 183 15.83 -5.18 17.62
C ILE A 183 15.49 -4.35 16.38
N ASN A 184 14.48 -3.49 16.46
CA ASN A 184 13.97 -2.70 15.34
C ASN A 184 13.56 -3.59 14.14
N LEU A 185 12.89 -4.71 14.43
CA LEU A 185 12.25 -5.58 13.46
C LEU A 185 10.81 -5.09 13.22
N HIS A 186 10.53 -4.65 12.00
CA HIS A 186 9.21 -4.17 11.60
C HIS A 186 8.94 -4.55 10.16
N THR A 187 8.60 -5.81 9.91
CA THR A 187 8.50 -6.31 8.55
C THR A 187 7.19 -7.00 8.28
N GLY A 188 6.82 -7.10 7.00
CA GLY A 188 5.62 -7.80 6.58
C GLY A 188 5.79 -8.44 5.21
N PHE A 189 5.07 -9.53 5.00
CA PHE A 189 5.01 -10.17 3.70
C PHE A 189 4.03 -9.44 2.77
N SER A 190 4.36 -9.45 1.49
CA SER A 190 3.39 -9.12 0.44
C SER A 190 3.68 -9.92 -0.82
N TRP A 191 2.60 -10.32 -1.49
CA TRP A 191 2.68 -10.89 -2.82
C TRP A 191 2.72 -9.79 -3.88
N ILE A 192 3.67 -9.90 -4.81
CA ILE A 192 4.12 -8.78 -5.66
C ILE A 192 3.56 -8.93 -7.09
N GLY A 193 3.10 -10.13 -7.45
CA GLY A 193 2.59 -10.54 -8.76
C GLY A 193 1.44 -9.72 -9.34
N CYS A 194 0.52 -9.25 -8.49
CA CYS A 194 -0.74 -8.66 -8.95
C CYS A 194 -0.69 -7.14 -9.17
N GLY A 195 0.50 -6.56 -9.30
CA GLY A 195 0.69 -5.11 -9.34
C GLY A 195 1.44 -4.65 -8.10
N SER A 196 2.64 -4.10 -8.30
CA SER A 196 3.46 -3.57 -7.21
C SER A 196 4.39 -2.47 -7.69
N ILE A 197 4.80 -1.60 -6.77
CA ILE A 197 5.77 -0.54 -7.02
C ILE A 197 6.82 -0.54 -5.91
N PHE A 198 8.09 -0.50 -6.32
CA PHE A 198 9.23 -0.38 -5.42
C PHE A 198 10.41 0.30 -6.12
N LEU A 199 11.38 0.75 -5.32
CA LEU A 199 12.57 1.43 -5.83
C LEU A 199 13.55 0.44 -6.50
N ARG A 200 14.20 0.89 -7.57
CA ARG A 200 15.27 0.15 -8.25
C ARG A 200 16.41 -0.21 -7.30
N GLU A 201 16.76 0.69 -6.38
CA GLU A 201 17.79 0.43 -5.36
C GLU A 201 17.43 -0.77 -4.46
N TYR A 202 16.14 -1.00 -4.20
CA TYR A 202 15.70 -2.15 -3.41
C TYR A 202 15.84 -3.45 -4.19
N ALA A 203 15.56 -3.45 -5.49
CA ALA A 203 15.81 -4.59 -6.36
C ALA A 203 17.31 -4.94 -6.40
N GLN A 204 18.18 -3.93 -6.58
CA GLN A 204 19.63 -4.10 -6.63
C GLN A 204 20.17 -4.68 -5.31
N ARG A 205 19.77 -4.10 -4.18
CA ARG A 205 20.11 -4.58 -2.85
C ARG A 205 19.61 -6.00 -2.59
N HIS A 206 18.39 -6.31 -3.02
CA HIS A 206 17.84 -7.65 -2.88
C HIS A 206 18.65 -8.71 -3.64
N LEU A 207 19.04 -8.42 -4.89
CA LEU A 207 19.91 -9.33 -5.66
C LEU A 207 21.25 -9.59 -4.95
N GLN A 208 21.82 -8.59 -4.26
CA GLN A 208 23.02 -8.77 -3.44
C GLN A 208 22.72 -9.68 -2.23
N TYR A 209 21.59 -9.49 -1.56
CA TYR A 209 21.19 -10.35 -0.43
C TYR A 209 20.97 -11.80 -0.84
N LEU A 210 20.36 -12.06 -1.99
CA LEU A 210 20.20 -13.43 -2.50
C LEU A 210 21.57 -14.11 -2.67
N GLN A 211 22.58 -13.39 -3.18
CA GLN A 211 23.92 -13.93 -3.37
C GLN A 211 24.65 -14.22 -2.05
N ILE A 212 24.47 -13.36 -1.05
CA ILE A 212 25.13 -13.46 0.26
C ILE A 212 24.47 -14.56 1.10
N TYR A 213 23.15 -14.51 1.23
CA TYR A 213 22.43 -15.29 2.24
C TYR A 213 21.82 -16.59 1.70
N LEU A 214 21.57 -16.71 0.40
CA LEU A 214 20.97 -17.92 -0.21
C LEU A 214 21.93 -18.72 -1.09
N LYS A 215 23.25 -18.52 -0.94
CA LYS A 215 24.27 -19.27 -1.69
C LYS A 215 24.08 -20.79 -1.57
N ASP A 216 23.75 -21.26 -0.38
CA ASP A 216 23.56 -22.68 -0.06
C ASP A 216 22.10 -23.15 -0.16
N HIS A 217 21.17 -22.24 -0.52
CA HIS A 217 19.73 -22.48 -0.59
C HIS A 217 19.15 -22.08 -1.96
N ARG A 218 19.85 -22.41 -3.05
CA ARG A 218 19.50 -21.95 -4.41
C ARG A 218 18.09 -22.32 -4.86
N ASN A 219 17.55 -23.43 -4.38
CA ASN A 219 16.18 -23.85 -4.68
C ASN A 219 15.11 -22.91 -4.13
N LEU A 220 15.43 -22.11 -3.09
CA LEU A 220 14.51 -21.16 -2.48
C LEU A 220 14.51 -19.80 -3.18
N ILE A 221 15.51 -19.50 -4.02
CA ILE A 221 15.57 -18.26 -4.81
C ILE A 221 14.33 -18.12 -5.71
N TYR A 222 13.69 -19.23 -6.09
CA TYR A 222 12.45 -19.23 -6.86
C TYR A 222 11.27 -18.51 -6.17
N LEU A 223 11.34 -18.33 -4.85
CA LEU A 223 10.37 -17.59 -4.04
C LEU A 223 10.97 -16.27 -3.54
N SER A 224 11.73 -15.60 -4.40
CA SER A 224 12.41 -14.32 -4.11
C SER A 224 11.46 -13.27 -3.51
N ASP A 225 10.18 -13.27 -3.87
CA ASP A 225 9.18 -12.36 -3.32
C ASP A 225 9.03 -12.45 -1.79
N VAL A 226 9.13 -13.65 -1.22
CA VAL A 226 9.09 -13.85 0.24
C VAL A 226 10.26 -13.14 0.91
N PHE A 227 11.47 -13.38 0.39
CA PHE A 227 12.69 -12.78 0.91
C PHE A 227 12.70 -11.27 0.70
N PHE A 228 12.30 -10.79 -0.48
CA PHE A 228 12.28 -9.37 -0.80
C PHE A 228 11.43 -8.58 0.19
N SER A 229 10.14 -8.95 0.35
CA SER A 229 9.25 -8.18 1.22
C SER A 229 9.72 -8.19 2.68
N ILE A 230 10.17 -9.35 3.18
CA ILE A 230 10.62 -9.49 4.57
C ILE A 230 11.92 -8.70 4.79
N TRP A 231 12.88 -8.77 3.87
CA TRP A 231 14.18 -8.11 4.00
C TRP A 231 14.16 -6.59 3.78
N LEU A 232 13.05 -6.00 3.35
CA LEU A 232 12.91 -4.54 3.42
C LEU A 232 12.88 -4.02 4.86
N ASN A 233 12.59 -4.90 5.83
CA ASN A 233 12.37 -4.53 7.23
C ASN A 233 11.39 -3.35 7.36
N ASP A 234 10.35 -3.38 6.53
CA ASP A 234 9.25 -2.43 6.55
C ASP A 234 7.96 -3.14 6.12
N ILE A 235 6.83 -2.80 6.74
CA ILE A 235 5.49 -3.33 6.43
C ILE A 235 4.99 -2.83 5.05
N PRO A 236 4.69 -3.69 4.08
CA PRO A 236 4.21 -3.22 2.78
C PRO A 236 2.91 -2.40 2.86
N SER A 237 2.77 -1.37 1.99
CA SER A 237 1.50 -0.69 1.73
C SER A 237 0.69 -1.52 0.74
N GLN A 238 -0.37 -2.18 1.21
CA GLN A 238 -1.12 -3.14 0.39
C GLN A 238 -2.54 -2.65 0.12
N PHE A 239 -2.93 -2.69 -1.15
CA PHE A 239 -4.28 -2.47 -1.61
C PHE A 239 -5.06 -3.78 -1.59
N ASN A 240 -6.26 -3.75 -1.04
CA ASN A 240 -7.23 -4.83 -1.05
C ASN A 240 -8.23 -4.60 -2.19
N MET A 241 -8.13 -5.41 -3.24
CA MET A 241 -8.85 -5.23 -4.50
C MET A 241 -9.41 -6.54 -5.03
N ASN A 242 -10.51 -6.48 -5.77
CA ASN A 242 -10.95 -7.62 -6.58
C ASN A 242 -10.12 -7.68 -7.86
N ILE A 243 -8.98 -8.36 -7.81
CA ILE A 243 -8.11 -8.53 -8.97
C ILE A 243 -8.67 -9.65 -9.85
N ARG A 244 -8.70 -9.42 -11.16
CA ARG A 244 -9.18 -10.40 -12.12
C ARG A 244 -8.01 -11.26 -12.63
N HIS A 245 -8.16 -12.57 -12.49
CA HIS A 245 -7.27 -13.53 -13.13
C HIS A 245 -7.53 -13.55 -14.65
N LEU A 246 -6.47 -13.50 -15.43
CA LEU A 246 -6.53 -13.63 -16.88
C LEU A 246 -6.67 -15.11 -17.26
N PRO A 247 -7.53 -15.44 -18.25
CA PRO A 247 -7.74 -16.83 -18.63
C PRO A 247 -6.43 -17.49 -19.06
N ALA A 248 -6.21 -18.71 -18.59
CA ALA A 248 -5.07 -19.54 -18.94
C ALA A 248 -5.53 -20.73 -19.81
N SER A 249 -4.65 -21.26 -20.65
CA SER A 249 -4.92 -22.56 -21.29
C SER A 249 -4.77 -23.68 -20.26
N SER A 250 -5.39 -24.85 -20.48
CA SER A 250 -5.37 -25.98 -19.54
C SER A 250 -3.96 -26.55 -19.27
N THR A 251 -2.96 -26.17 -20.07
CA THR A 251 -1.55 -26.55 -19.91
C THR A 251 -0.72 -25.55 -19.12
N ASP A 252 -1.30 -24.41 -18.71
CA ASP A 252 -0.57 -23.31 -18.09
C ASP A 252 -0.59 -23.39 -16.55
N ALA A 253 0.12 -24.38 -16.01
CA ALA A 253 0.27 -24.55 -14.57
C ALA A 253 1.20 -23.46 -13.98
N SER A 254 0.71 -22.72 -12.99
CA SER A 254 1.51 -21.75 -12.22
C SER A 254 2.54 -22.48 -11.34
N PHE A 255 3.62 -21.80 -10.93
CA PHE A 255 4.56 -22.40 -9.98
C PHE A 255 3.89 -22.78 -8.64
N SER A 256 2.84 -22.04 -8.26
CA SER A 256 2.05 -22.29 -7.06
C SER A 256 1.26 -23.60 -7.09
N SER A 257 1.08 -24.24 -8.25
CA SER A 257 0.37 -25.52 -8.37
C SER A 257 1.27 -26.75 -8.19
N ILE A 258 2.57 -26.57 -7.91
CA ILE A 258 3.50 -27.68 -7.72
C ILE A 258 3.31 -28.30 -6.32
N LEU A 259 3.35 -29.64 -6.23
CA LEU A 259 3.20 -30.44 -5.00
C LEU A 259 4.05 -29.98 -3.80
N LYS A 260 5.18 -29.30 -4.03
CA LYS A 260 6.11 -28.81 -2.99
C LYS A 260 6.04 -27.30 -2.75
N PHE A 261 5.16 -26.56 -3.42
CA PHE A 261 5.10 -25.11 -3.29
C PHE A 261 4.91 -24.66 -1.83
N LEU A 262 3.98 -25.29 -1.11
CA LEU A 262 3.72 -24.97 0.29
C LEU A 262 4.94 -25.22 1.19
N GLN A 263 5.68 -26.30 0.92
CA GLN A 263 6.92 -26.60 1.64
C GLN A 263 7.98 -25.53 1.38
N TYR A 264 8.24 -25.18 0.11
CA TYR A 264 9.21 -24.14 -0.22
C TYR A 264 8.80 -22.78 0.33
N GLN A 265 7.51 -22.45 0.32
CA GLN A 265 7.01 -21.20 0.88
C GLN A 265 7.26 -21.13 2.38
N HIS A 266 6.98 -22.21 3.11
CA HIS A 266 7.27 -22.31 4.53
C HIS A 266 8.78 -22.21 4.82
N GLU A 267 9.61 -23.00 4.12
CA GLU A 267 11.07 -22.95 4.31
C GLU A 267 11.63 -21.55 4.01
N SER A 268 11.12 -20.89 2.97
CA SER A 268 11.54 -19.53 2.59
C SER A 268 11.12 -18.49 3.63
N SER A 269 9.90 -18.57 4.17
CA SER A 269 9.43 -17.59 5.16
C SER A 269 10.26 -17.67 6.44
N ILE A 270 10.47 -18.87 6.97
CA ILE A 270 11.27 -19.11 8.17
C ILE A 270 12.72 -18.66 7.96
N LEU A 271 13.33 -19.03 6.83
CA LEU A 271 14.70 -18.64 6.55
C LEU A 271 14.85 -17.12 6.40
N ALA A 272 13.91 -16.47 5.69
CA ALA A 272 13.92 -15.02 5.50
C ALA A 272 13.89 -14.27 6.84
N ILE A 273 12.99 -14.65 7.75
CA ILE A 273 12.85 -13.98 9.05
C ILE A 273 14.03 -14.26 9.98
N ARG A 274 14.60 -15.48 9.97
CA ARG A 274 15.81 -15.82 10.75
C ARG A 274 16.99 -14.95 10.35
N ILE A 275 17.27 -14.86 9.04
CA ILE A 275 18.39 -14.07 8.51
C ILE A 275 18.23 -12.59 8.90
N LEU A 276 17.01 -12.06 8.80
CA LEU A 276 16.74 -10.68 9.16
C LEU A 276 16.95 -10.44 10.67
N GLU A 277 16.37 -11.28 11.52
CA GLU A 277 16.51 -11.18 12.97
C GLU A 277 17.97 -11.27 13.43
N ASP A 278 18.70 -12.28 12.95
CA ASP A 278 20.11 -12.50 13.30
C ASP A 278 20.95 -11.28 12.93
N ASN A 279 20.74 -10.72 11.74
CA ASN A 279 21.45 -9.53 11.29
C ASN A 279 21.10 -8.28 12.12
N LEU A 280 19.82 -8.11 12.51
CA LEU A 280 19.40 -7.00 13.36
C LEU A 280 19.99 -7.10 14.78
N ARG A 281 20.05 -8.31 15.35
CA ARG A 281 20.70 -8.56 16.66
C ARG A 281 22.21 -8.32 16.61
N GLN A 282 22.88 -8.75 15.54
CA GLN A 282 24.32 -8.54 15.36
C GLN A 282 24.67 -7.07 15.15
N ASN A 283 23.90 -6.32 14.36
CA ASN A 283 24.19 -4.90 14.08
C ASN A 283 24.03 -3.96 15.28
N GLN A 284 23.41 -4.41 16.37
CA GLN A 284 23.43 -3.66 17.64
C GLN A 284 24.83 -3.57 18.26
N SER A 285 25.80 -4.36 17.78
CA SER A 285 27.15 -4.49 18.32
C SER A 285 28.24 -3.62 17.65
N ASN A 286 27.87 -2.56 16.91
CA ASN A 286 28.76 -1.48 16.39
C ASN A 286 29.65 -1.79 15.17
N ASP A 287 29.31 -2.71 14.27
CA ASP A 287 30.10 -2.89 13.04
C ASP A 287 29.53 -2.08 11.87
N THR A 288 30.25 -1.03 11.43
CA THR A 288 29.81 -0.05 10.43
C THR A 288 29.93 -0.51 8.97
N ASN A 289 30.42 -1.74 8.74
CA ASN A 289 30.71 -2.26 7.39
C ASN A 289 29.72 -3.30 6.86
N HIS A 290 28.64 -3.60 7.59
CA HIS A 290 27.64 -4.57 7.13
C HIS A 290 26.59 -3.93 6.21
N ILE A 291 26.32 -4.58 5.07
CA ILE A 291 25.13 -4.32 4.26
C ILE A 291 23.92 -4.81 5.08
N GLY A 292 23.37 -3.91 5.90
CA GLY A 292 22.33 -4.24 6.87
C GLY A 292 20.91 -4.05 6.33
N PHE A 293 19.95 -4.72 6.96
CA PHE A 293 18.51 -4.54 6.72
C PHE A 293 17.98 -3.26 7.39
N SER A 294 18.59 -2.12 7.04
CA SER A 294 18.22 -0.83 7.61
C SER A 294 16.84 -0.40 7.14
N ARG A 295 15.99 -0.09 8.11
CA ARG A 295 14.69 0.55 7.93
C ARG A 295 14.83 2.07 8.01
N ARG A 296 14.01 2.81 7.25
CA ARG A 296 13.86 4.25 7.49
C ARG A 296 13.04 4.51 8.75
N LYS A 297 13.59 5.30 9.67
CA LYS A 297 12.85 5.79 10.83
C LYS A 297 11.86 6.85 10.35
N ASN A 298 10.60 6.74 10.79
CA ASN A 298 9.46 7.62 10.49
C ASN A 298 8.84 7.43 9.09
N ARG A 299 7.75 6.65 9.04
CA ARG A 299 6.86 6.56 7.86
C ARG A 299 6.02 7.83 7.72
N HIS A 300 5.59 8.10 6.48
CA HIS A 300 4.63 9.17 6.22
C HIS A 300 3.25 8.86 6.80
N PHE A 301 2.80 7.62 6.66
CA PHE A 301 1.53 7.14 7.19
C PHE A 301 1.70 5.98 8.16
N PRO A 302 0.80 5.86 9.16
CA PRO A 302 0.68 4.62 9.90
C PRO A 302 0.27 3.48 8.96
N TYR A 303 0.44 2.23 9.39
CA TYR A 303 -0.02 1.10 8.61
C TYR A 303 -1.54 1.18 8.41
N CYS A 304 -1.96 1.23 7.15
CA CYS A 304 -3.36 1.40 6.75
C CYS A 304 -3.77 0.31 5.76
N ILE A 305 -5.05 -0.06 5.79
CA ILE A 305 -5.69 -0.89 4.76
C ILE A 305 -6.27 0.06 3.72
N LYS A 306 -6.07 -0.24 2.43
CA LYS A 306 -6.42 0.64 1.31
C LYS A 306 -7.25 -0.10 0.26
N SER A 307 -8.14 0.60 -0.42
CA SER A 307 -8.82 0.14 -1.64
C SER A 307 -9.03 1.33 -2.58
N SER A 308 -8.82 1.12 -3.89
CA SER A 308 -9.16 2.09 -4.93
C SER A 308 -10.61 1.90 -5.37
N ASN A 309 -11.28 2.97 -5.77
CA ASN A 309 -12.60 2.86 -6.41
C ASN A 309 -12.47 2.30 -7.83
N PRO A 310 -13.46 1.59 -8.41
CA PRO A 310 -13.38 0.94 -9.72
C PRO A 310 -12.92 1.81 -10.90
N LYS A 311 -13.04 3.14 -10.79
CA LYS A 311 -12.62 4.11 -11.82
C LYS A 311 -11.21 4.65 -11.62
N ASP A 312 -10.53 4.25 -10.55
CA ASP A 312 -9.18 4.66 -10.19
C ASP A 312 -9.01 6.17 -10.03
N GLU A 313 -9.98 6.78 -9.35
CA GLU A 313 -10.10 8.22 -9.13
C GLU A 313 -9.79 8.63 -7.69
N PHE A 314 -9.90 7.71 -6.74
CA PHE A 314 -9.56 7.95 -5.34
C PHE A 314 -9.28 6.64 -4.59
N ILE A 315 -8.63 6.77 -3.42
CA ILE A 315 -8.31 5.68 -2.51
C ILE A 315 -9.11 5.88 -1.22
N PHE A 316 -9.85 4.85 -0.81
CA PHE A 316 -10.36 4.74 0.55
C PHE A 316 -9.32 4.03 1.42
N TYR A 317 -9.03 4.57 2.61
CA TYR A 317 -8.11 3.94 3.54
C TYR A 317 -8.48 4.16 5.01
N THR A 318 -7.98 3.28 5.88
CA THR A 318 -8.19 3.35 7.33
C THR A 318 -7.00 2.78 8.09
N ASN A 319 -6.71 3.34 9.26
CA ASN A 319 -5.74 2.78 10.20
C ASN A 319 -6.34 1.69 11.10
N ILE A 320 -7.61 1.33 10.91
CA ILE A 320 -8.28 0.28 11.69
C ILE A 320 -7.96 -1.07 11.08
N LEU A 321 -6.99 -1.76 11.69
CA LEU A 321 -6.64 -3.13 11.35
C LEU A 321 -7.56 -4.11 12.09
N ARG A 322 -7.84 -5.26 11.45
CA ARG A 322 -8.54 -6.38 12.12
C ARG A 322 -7.70 -7.04 13.20
N ILE A 323 -6.40 -7.11 12.94
CA ILE A 323 -5.41 -7.66 13.84
C ILE A 323 -4.44 -6.55 14.14
N ASP A 324 -4.30 -6.24 15.42
CA ASP A 324 -3.36 -5.24 15.93
C ASP A 324 -1.97 -5.90 16.00
N THR A 325 -1.36 -6.12 14.84
CA THR A 325 -0.12 -6.89 14.71
C THR A 325 1.04 -6.25 15.47
N GLU A 326 1.04 -4.93 15.65
CA GLU A 326 2.01 -4.20 16.46
C GLU A 326 1.97 -4.58 17.95
N ARG A 327 0.83 -5.11 18.43
CA ARG A 327 0.67 -5.56 19.82
C ARG A 327 0.95 -7.05 20.03
N ILE A 328 1.29 -7.75 18.96
CA ILE A 328 1.64 -9.17 19.00
C ILE A 328 3.17 -9.24 18.88
N PRO A 329 3.90 -9.31 20.00
CA PRO A 329 5.36 -9.43 19.94
C PRO A 329 5.72 -10.72 19.20
N PHE A 330 6.76 -10.65 18.37
CA PHE A 330 7.27 -11.81 17.65
C PHE A 330 8.56 -12.32 18.29
N ASN A 331 8.65 -13.61 18.54
CA ASN A 331 9.87 -14.29 18.94
C ASN A 331 10.04 -15.58 18.12
N ILE A 332 11.00 -15.61 17.18
CA ILE A 332 11.14 -16.76 16.28
C ILE A 332 11.38 -18.10 16.97
N SER A 333 11.98 -18.09 18.16
CA SER A 333 12.27 -19.33 18.90
C SER A 333 11.01 -19.95 19.51
N LYS A 334 9.94 -19.16 19.66
CA LYS A 334 8.65 -19.58 20.23
C LYS A 334 7.53 -19.59 19.18
N ASP A 335 7.60 -18.64 18.25
CA ASP A 335 6.56 -18.31 17.29
C ASP A 335 6.97 -18.70 15.86
N PHE A 336 7.80 -19.74 15.71
CA PHE A 336 8.21 -20.22 14.38
C PHE A 336 7.01 -20.59 13.51
N GLU A 337 5.91 -21.04 14.11
CA GLU A 337 4.67 -21.31 13.39
C GLU A 337 3.93 -20.04 12.94
N GLN A 338 4.16 -18.87 13.56
CA GLN A 338 3.47 -17.61 13.19
C GLN A 338 3.81 -17.20 11.75
N GLY A 339 4.97 -17.62 11.22
CA GLY A 339 5.33 -17.44 9.82
C GLY A 339 4.85 -18.52 8.86
N THR A 340 3.86 -19.32 9.25
CA THR A 340 3.38 -20.45 8.45
C THR A 340 1.90 -20.28 8.14
N ARG A 341 1.44 -20.92 7.05
CA ARG A 341 0.02 -20.97 6.71
C ARG A 341 -0.81 -21.75 7.75
N HIS A 342 -0.19 -22.45 8.69
CA HIS A 342 -0.92 -23.17 9.75
C HIS A 342 -1.54 -22.24 10.79
N ASN A 343 -1.09 -20.98 10.85
CA ASN A 343 -1.68 -19.93 11.68
C ASN A 343 -2.68 -19.03 10.93
N LEU A 344 -3.22 -19.50 9.80
CA LEU A 344 -4.34 -18.84 9.13
C LEU A 344 -5.58 -18.81 10.06
N PRO A 345 -6.40 -17.75 10.01
CA PRO A 345 -7.56 -17.60 10.87
C PRO A 345 -8.61 -18.70 10.65
N THR A 346 -9.43 -18.93 11.67
CA THR A 346 -10.66 -19.74 11.55
C THR A 346 -11.64 -19.10 10.55
N GLU A 347 -12.44 -19.93 9.86
CA GLU A 347 -13.38 -19.50 8.81
C GLU A 347 -14.29 -18.32 9.22
N SER A 348 -14.71 -18.25 10.49
CA SER A 348 -15.60 -17.20 11.01
C SER A 348 -14.98 -15.79 11.02
N LYS A 349 -13.68 -15.65 11.28
CA LYS A 349 -13.00 -14.34 11.25
C LYS A 349 -12.77 -13.88 9.81
N LEU A 350 -12.46 -14.83 8.94
CA LEU A 350 -12.28 -14.59 7.53
C LEU A 350 -13.60 -14.19 6.85
N SER A 351 -14.72 -14.84 7.19
CA SER A 351 -16.02 -14.54 6.60
C SER A 351 -16.47 -13.10 6.88
N PHE A 352 -16.28 -12.63 8.12
CA PHE A 352 -16.57 -11.23 8.46
C PHE A 352 -15.66 -10.27 7.70
N PHE A 353 -14.35 -10.53 7.66
CA PHE A 353 -13.40 -9.68 6.94
C PHE A 353 -13.78 -9.58 5.47
N SER A 354 -13.96 -10.70 4.78
CA SER A 354 -14.32 -10.74 3.35
C SER A 354 -15.65 -10.05 3.05
N SER A 355 -16.61 -10.08 3.98
CA SER A 355 -17.91 -9.41 3.82
C SER A 355 -17.86 -7.90 4.05
N HIS A 356 -16.81 -7.40 4.71
CA HIS A 356 -16.72 -6.02 5.22
C HIS A 356 -15.32 -5.41 5.02
N THR A 357 -14.67 -5.73 3.89
CA THR A 357 -13.36 -5.19 3.54
C THR A 357 -13.43 -3.71 3.19
N THR A 358 -12.29 -3.03 3.08
CA THR A 358 -12.21 -1.65 2.60
C THR A 358 -12.76 -1.49 1.18
N LEU A 359 -12.78 -2.55 0.38
CA LEU A 359 -13.37 -2.55 -0.96
C LEU A 359 -14.88 -2.27 -0.92
N LYS A 360 -15.56 -2.67 0.16
CA LYS A 360 -16.99 -2.47 0.38
C LYS A 360 -17.38 -1.01 0.66
N ALA A 361 -16.41 -0.11 0.82
CA ALA A 361 -16.69 1.32 0.87
C ALA A 361 -16.73 1.97 -0.53
N VAL A 362 -16.28 1.24 -1.56
CA VAL A 362 -15.99 1.79 -2.88
C VAL A 362 -16.41 0.86 -4.03
N ASP A 363 -17.22 -0.17 -3.77
CA ASP A 363 -17.65 -1.16 -4.79
C ASP A 363 -18.93 -0.77 -5.54
N ASP A 364 -19.38 0.49 -5.39
CA ASP A 364 -20.61 1.05 -5.97
C ASP A 364 -21.91 0.30 -5.55
N ASP A 365 -21.88 -0.55 -4.51
CA ASP A 365 -23.03 -1.32 -4.02
C ASP A 365 -23.47 -0.87 -2.61
N LEU A 366 -24.59 -0.15 -2.53
CA LEU A 366 -25.16 0.33 -1.26
C LEU A 366 -25.63 -0.79 -0.31
N LYS A 367 -25.67 -2.05 -0.75
CA LYS A 367 -26.01 -3.21 0.10
C LYS A 367 -24.81 -3.74 0.87
N THR A 368 -23.60 -3.33 0.50
CA THR A 368 -22.37 -3.71 1.18
C THR A 368 -21.81 -2.48 1.89
N CYS A 369 -21.04 -2.70 2.95
CA CYS A 369 -20.34 -1.62 3.62
C CYS A 369 -19.01 -2.12 4.17
N TRP A 370 -17.99 -1.27 4.12
CA TRP A 370 -16.87 -1.42 5.03
C TRP A 370 -17.35 -1.17 6.46
N ARG A 371 -16.82 -1.93 7.39
CA ARG A 371 -17.27 -1.98 8.78
C ARG A 371 -16.09 -2.19 9.72
N SER A 372 -15.87 -1.33 10.74
CA SER A 372 -14.70 -1.45 11.62
C SER A 372 -14.69 -2.70 12.51
N GLY A 373 -15.80 -3.44 12.60
CA GLY A 373 -16.02 -4.69 13.34
C GLY A 373 -15.99 -4.57 14.86
N ARG A 374 -15.80 -3.36 15.37
CA ARG A 374 -15.71 -3.03 16.79
C ARG A 374 -15.93 -1.54 16.98
N ASN A 375 -16.16 -1.16 18.25
CA ASN A 375 -16.17 0.23 18.64
C ASN A 375 -14.87 0.92 18.26
N VAL A 376 -15.00 2.09 17.65
CA VAL A 376 -13.86 2.90 17.25
C VAL A 376 -13.19 3.53 18.48
N ARG A 377 -11.87 3.65 18.44
CA ARG A 377 -11.05 4.21 19.52
C ARG A 377 -10.61 5.61 19.15
N GLN A 378 -10.21 6.37 20.17
CA GLN A 378 -9.65 7.70 19.94
C GLN A 378 -8.40 7.61 19.05
N GLY A 379 -8.34 8.43 18.00
CA GLY A 379 -7.25 8.46 17.02
C GLY A 379 -7.41 7.48 15.85
N GLU A 380 -8.48 6.68 15.84
CA GLU A 380 -8.85 5.87 14.67
C GLU A 380 -9.62 6.69 13.65
N PHE A 381 -9.36 6.43 12.36
CA PHE A 381 -9.96 7.18 11.28
C PHE A 381 -10.21 6.30 10.05
N PHE A 382 -11.10 6.77 9.19
CA PHE A 382 -11.10 6.43 7.77
C PHE A 382 -10.88 7.70 6.96
N ALA A 383 -10.35 7.57 5.75
CA ALA A 383 -9.94 8.69 4.93
C ALA A 383 -10.04 8.38 3.44
N ILE A 384 -10.00 9.46 2.66
CA ILE A 384 -10.06 9.45 1.21
C ILE A 384 -8.86 10.24 0.68
N ASP A 385 -8.08 9.63 -0.21
CA ASP A 385 -7.04 10.28 -1.01
C ASP A 385 -7.56 10.46 -2.45
N PHE A 386 -7.69 11.69 -2.90
CA PHE A 386 -8.12 12.03 -4.26
C PHE A 386 -6.98 12.04 -5.29
N LEU A 387 -5.86 11.37 -4.99
CA LEU A 387 -4.67 11.13 -5.81
C LEU A 387 -3.79 12.37 -6.06
N TYR A 388 -4.42 13.54 -6.18
CA TYR A 388 -3.80 14.84 -6.38
C TYR A 388 -4.62 15.91 -5.64
N ILE A 389 -4.02 17.07 -5.37
CA ILE A 389 -4.74 18.20 -4.79
C ILE A 389 -5.86 18.64 -5.74
N GLN A 390 -7.10 18.55 -5.25
CA GLN A 390 -8.34 18.90 -5.94
C GLN A 390 -8.73 20.35 -5.66
N THR A 391 -9.44 20.96 -6.60
CA THR A 391 -10.16 22.23 -6.44
C THR A 391 -11.59 22.04 -6.95
N ASN A 392 -12.57 22.71 -6.31
CA ASN A 392 -14.00 22.62 -6.66
C ASN A 392 -14.53 21.18 -6.72
N LEU A 393 -14.04 20.32 -5.84
CA LEU A 393 -14.51 18.96 -5.67
C LEU A 393 -15.90 18.95 -4.99
N SER A 394 -16.82 18.17 -5.55
CA SER A 394 -18.00 17.69 -4.82
C SER A 394 -18.03 16.17 -4.81
N PHE A 395 -18.31 15.60 -3.64
CA PHE A 395 -18.42 14.15 -3.47
C PHE A 395 -19.48 13.82 -2.42
N SER A 396 -19.97 12.58 -2.44
CA SER A 396 -20.85 12.04 -1.42
C SER A 396 -20.20 10.89 -0.67
N LEU A 397 -20.50 10.81 0.62
CA LEU A 397 -20.19 9.71 1.51
C LEU A 397 -21.51 9.11 2.02
N THR A 398 -21.72 7.82 1.82
CA THR A 398 -22.84 7.09 2.40
C THR A 398 -22.36 6.30 3.60
N ILE A 399 -22.97 6.54 4.77
CA ILE A 399 -22.62 5.89 6.03
C ILE A 399 -23.83 5.15 6.61
N GLY A 400 -23.56 4.05 7.33
CA GLY A 400 -24.58 3.30 8.08
C GLY A 400 -24.42 3.37 9.60
N HIS A 401 -23.37 4.03 10.09
CA HIS A 401 -23.12 4.13 11.52
C HIS A 401 -24.02 5.18 12.19
N THR A 402 -24.13 5.11 13.51
CA THR A 402 -25.08 5.95 14.26
C THR A 402 -24.77 7.43 14.12
N TRP A 403 -25.82 8.27 14.11
CA TRP A 403 -25.65 9.72 14.10
C TRP A 403 -24.90 10.23 15.35
N GLU A 404 -25.02 9.52 16.47
CA GLU A 404 -24.27 9.85 17.69
C GLU A 404 -22.75 9.64 17.51
N LEU A 405 -22.35 8.56 16.84
CA LEU A 405 -20.95 8.39 16.45
C LEU A 405 -20.53 9.52 15.49
N GLN A 406 -21.32 9.81 14.46
CA GLN A 406 -21.00 10.82 13.44
C GLN A 406 -20.80 12.23 14.03
N LYS A 407 -21.50 12.62 15.10
CA LYS A 407 -21.30 13.90 15.81
C LYS A 407 -19.95 14.01 16.52
N ASN A 408 -19.31 12.88 16.79
CA ASN A 408 -18.03 12.78 17.50
C ASN A 408 -16.84 12.55 16.54
N VAL A 409 -17.09 12.59 15.23
CA VAL A 409 -16.09 12.50 14.18
C VAL A 409 -15.66 13.90 13.75
N ASP A 410 -14.37 14.19 13.85
CA ASP A 410 -13.78 15.39 13.28
C ASP A 410 -13.40 15.13 11.82
N MET A 411 -13.70 16.10 10.95
CA MET A 411 -13.23 16.10 9.56
C MET A 411 -11.91 16.85 9.48
N ASN A 412 -10.86 16.21 8.97
CA ASN A 412 -9.54 16.79 8.79
C ASN A 412 -9.17 16.80 7.31
N LEU A 413 -8.57 17.88 6.84
CA LEU A 413 -8.14 18.07 5.46
C LEU A 413 -6.62 18.17 5.39
N SER A 414 -6.02 17.70 4.30
CA SER A 414 -4.57 17.81 4.06
C SER A 414 -4.25 17.89 2.56
N PHE A 415 -3.12 18.53 2.24
CA PHE A 415 -2.54 18.47 0.90
C PHE A 415 -1.56 17.30 0.73
N ASP A 416 -0.88 16.89 1.80
CA ASP A 416 0.29 15.99 1.71
C ASP A 416 0.22 14.77 2.64
N GLY A 417 -0.84 14.66 3.44
CA GLY A 417 -1.05 13.58 4.39
C GLY A 417 -0.21 13.68 5.66
N LEU A 418 0.65 14.69 5.79
CA LEU A 418 1.46 14.94 6.98
C LEU A 418 0.87 16.05 7.84
N TRP A 419 0.48 17.15 7.19
CA TRP A 419 -0.07 18.31 7.87
C TRP A 419 -1.58 18.36 7.70
N TRP A 420 -2.29 18.28 8.83
CA TRP A 420 -3.74 18.13 8.87
C TRP A 420 -4.39 19.33 9.56
N ILE A 421 -5.44 19.85 8.94
CA ILE A 421 -6.26 20.93 9.49
C ILE A 421 -7.68 20.42 9.73
N THR A 422 -8.21 20.58 10.95
CA THR A 422 -9.59 20.21 11.27
C THR A 422 -10.59 21.21 10.70
N TYR A 423 -11.59 20.75 9.95
CA TYR A 423 -12.71 21.57 9.49
C TYR A 423 -13.95 21.27 10.33
N ARG A 424 -14.49 22.29 11.02
CA ARG A 424 -15.62 22.15 11.94
C ARG A 424 -16.92 22.81 11.47
N ALA A 425 -16.90 23.51 10.34
CA ALA A 425 -18.10 24.20 9.85
C ALA A 425 -19.04 23.21 9.14
N LEU A 426 -20.36 23.43 9.25
CA LEU A 426 -21.35 22.68 8.45
C LEU A 426 -21.50 23.26 7.03
N LYS A 427 -20.83 24.38 6.73
CA LYS A 427 -20.91 25.05 5.43
C LYS A 427 -20.41 24.10 4.33
N GLY A 428 -21.21 23.93 3.27
CA GLY A 428 -20.91 23.00 2.19
C GLY A 428 -21.14 21.53 2.49
N ILE A 429 -21.77 21.20 3.63
CA ILE A 429 -22.14 19.85 4.02
C ILE A 429 -23.67 19.75 4.00
N THR A 430 -24.22 18.85 3.17
CA THR A 430 -25.65 18.53 3.11
C THR A 430 -25.87 17.10 3.53
N ILE A 431 -26.78 16.86 4.47
CA ILE A 431 -27.08 15.51 4.96
C ILE A 431 -28.49 15.12 4.53
N LYS A 432 -28.62 13.94 3.92
CA LYS A 432 -29.89 13.34 3.53
C LYS A 432 -29.99 11.95 4.15
N SER A 433 -31.09 11.65 4.83
CA SER A 433 -31.40 10.29 5.25
C SER A 433 -32.03 9.52 4.10
N GLN A 434 -31.59 8.29 3.87
CA GLN A 434 -32.18 7.38 2.90
C GLN A 434 -32.51 6.06 3.59
N ASN A 435 -33.73 5.56 3.37
CA ASN A 435 -34.10 4.22 3.82
C ASN A 435 -33.46 3.20 2.89
N SER A 436 -32.60 2.35 3.43
CA SER A 436 -32.10 1.16 2.73
C SER A 436 -33.16 0.06 2.74
N THR A 437 -33.11 -0.82 1.74
CA THR A 437 -33.88 -2.08 1.73
C THR A 437 -33.49 -3.05 2.86
N SER A 438 -32.39 -2.79 3.59
CA SER A 438 -31.80 -3.68 4.60
C SER A 438 -32.22 -3.41 6.05
N ASN A 439 -33.31 -2.67 6.33
CA ASN A 439 -33.70 -2.19 7.69
C ASN A 439 -32.68 -1.26 8.39
N GLU A 440 -31.51 -1.01 7.80
CA GLU A 440 -30.53 -0.05 8.32
C GLU A 440 -30.81 1.36 7.76
N GLN A 441 -30.78 2.37 8.61
CA GLN A 441 -30.90 3.78 8.19
C GLN A 441 -29.55 4.24 7.65
N LEU A 442 -29.49 4.59 6.36
CA LEU A 442 -28.29 5.15 5.75
C LEU A 442 -28.37 6.68 5.72
N HIS A 443 -27.21 7.32 5.91
CA HIS A 443 -27.06 8.75 5.76
C HIS A 443 -26.13 9.04 4.58
N VAL A 444 -26.61 9.85 3.63
CA VAL A 444 -25.83 10.37 2.53
C VAL A 444 -25.39 11.78 2.88
N ILE A 445 -24.09 11.96 3.02
CA ILE A 445 -23.45 13.25 3.30
C ILE A 445 -22.81 13.74 2.01
N VAL A 446 -23.28 14.88 1.51
CA VAL A 446 -22.74 15.52 0.31
C VAL A 446 -21.85 16.68 0.74
N PHE A 447 -20.62 16.67 0.22
CA PHE A 447 -19.61 17.70 0.42
C PHE A 447 -19.46 18.49 -0.87
N ASN A 448 -19.45 19.81 -0.77
CA ASN A 448 -19.11 20.71 -1.86
C ASN A 448 -18.01 21.68 -1.38
N SER A 449 -16.78 21.45 -1.83
CA SER A 449 -15.61 22.22 -1.41
C SER A 449 -15.71 23.70 -1.74
N THR A 450 -16.39 24.09 -2.84
CA THR A 450 -16.61 25.51 -3.20
C THR A 450 -17.43 26.27 -2.16
N GLN A 451 -18.22 25.53 -1.37
CA GLN A 451 -19.03 26.09 -0.31
C GLN A 451 -18.31 26.06 1.04
N PHE A 452 -17.09 25.49 1.14
CA PHE A 452 -16.32 25.57 2.39
C PHE A 452 -15.85 27.02 2.65
N ASN A 453 -15.17 27.24 3.77
CA ASN A 453 -14.40 28.48 3.95
C ASN A 453 -13.26 28.50 2.92
N ALA A 454 -12.86 29.70 2.46
CA ALA A 454 -11.95 29.87 1.32
C ALA A 454 -10.66 29.03 1.44
N GLY A 455 -10.03 29.00 2.61
CA GLY A 455 -8.84 28.18 2.85
C GLY A 455 -9.06 26.66 2.80
N PHE A 456 -10.26 26.15 2.57
CA PHE A 456 -10.55 24.72 2.49
C PHE A 456 -11.17 24.31 1.15
N HIS A 457 -11.16 25.20 0.15
CA HIS A 457 -11.66 24.91 -1.20
C HIS A 457 -10.79 23.89 -1.94
N SER A 458 -9.57 23.67 -1.45
CA SER A 458 -8.59 22.77 -2.05
C SER A 458 -8.04 21.80 -1.02
N PHE A 459 -7.89 20.54 -1.39
CA PHE A 459 -7.25 19.48 -0.59
C PHE A 459 -7.00 18.24 -1.46
N ARG A 460 -6.07 17.38 -1.04
CA ARG A 460 -5.89 16.04 -1.62
C ARG A 460 -6.52 14.97 -0.73
N PHE A 461 -6.37 15.12 0.57
CA PHE A 461 -6.83 14.15 1.56
C PHE A 461 -7.96 14.74 2.41
N ILE A 462 -8.91 13.86 2.76
CA ILE A 462 -9.91 14.11 3.79
C ILE A 462 -9.98 12.90 4.72
N ALA A 463 -9.87 13.13 6.02
CA ALA A 463 -9.94 12.10 7.05
C ALA A 463 -11.08 12.39 8.02
N PHE A 464 -11.72 11.32 8.49
CA PHE A 464 -12.82 11.34 9.44
C PHE A 464 -12.32 10.63 10.71
N ASN A 465 -11.90 11.43 11.69
CA ASN A 465 -11.18 10.98 12.87
C ASN A 465 -12.10 10.92 14.10
N ALA A 466 -12.10 9.79 14.81
CA ALA A 466 -12.66 9.67 16.14
C ALA A 466 -11.77 10.42 17.15
N SER A 467 -11.95 11.73 17.27
CA SER A 467 -11.08 12.59 18.09
C SER A 467 -11.47 12.65 19.56
N ARG A 468 -12.74 12.33 19.89
CA ARG A 468 -13.32 12.47 21.23
C ARG A 468 -13.28 11.17 22.01
N VAL A 469 -13.22 11.29 23.34
CA VAL A 469 -13.14 10.16 24.26
C VAL A 469 -14.48 9.41 24.25
N SER A 470 -14.44 8.10 23.97
CA SER A 470 -15.57 7.16 23.95
C SER A 470 -16.61 7.32 22.82
N PRO A 471 -16.22 7.25 21.54
CA PRO A 471 -17.21 7.08 20.48
C PRO A 471 -17.85 5.69 20.64
N LEU A 472 -19.15 5.66 20.95
CA LEU A 472 -19.92 4.42 20.99
C LEU A 472 -20.33 4.07 19.56
N GLY A 473 -19.85 2.94 19.06
CA GLY A 473 -20.25 2.40 17.77
C GLY A 473 -19.09 2.12 16.82
N GLU A 474 -19.44 1.40 15.78
CA GLU A 474 -18.56 0.96 14.71
C GLU A 474 -18.59 1.98 13.57
N PHE A 475 -17.46 2.25 12.90
CA PHE A 475 -17.54 2.94 11.62
C PHE A 475 -18.14 2.02 10.57
N GLN A 476 -19.05 2.57 9.78
CA GLN A 476 -19.69 1.90 8.65
C GLN A 476 -19.76 2.89 7.48
N VAL A 477 -19.08 2.56 6.39
CA VAL A 477 -19.02 3.33 5.14
C VAL A 477 -19.46 2.41 4.00
N CYS A 478 -20.52 2.78 3.31
CA CYS A 478 -21.17 1.93 2.31
C CYS A 478 -20.91 2.39 0.87
N ASP A 479 -20.59 3.67 0.67
CA ASP A 479 -20.31 4.19 -0.67
C ASP A 479 -19.60 5.54 -0.61
N ILE A 480 -18.75 5.80 -1.59
CA ILE A 480 -18.07 7.08 -1.82
C ILE A 480 -18.16 7.38 -3.30
N LYS A 481 -18.72 8.55 -3.67
CA LYS A 481 -18.88 8.94 -5.08
C LYS A 481 -18.41 10.36 -5.31
N ILE A 482 -17.56 10.55 -6.31
CA ILE A 482 -17.26 11.88 -6.85
C ILE A 482 -18.48 12.31 -7.68
N ILE A 483 -19.05 13.48 -7.36
CA ILE A 483 -20.22 14.05 -8.05
C ILE A 483 -19.75 15.01 -9.15
N THR A 484 -18.84 15.91 -8.79
CA THR A 484 -18.21 16.85 -9.74
C THR A 484 -16.75 17.05 -9.34
N LYS A 485 -15.88 17.19 -10.33
CA LYS A 485 -14.48 17.58 -10.15
C LYS A 485 -14.12 18.61 -11.21
N SER A 486 -13.24 19.55 -10.88
CA SER A 486 -12.63 20.41 -11.90
C SER A 486 -11.90 19.53 -12.92
N PRO A 487 -11.90 19.87 -14.21
CA PRO A 487 -11.01 19.23 -15.16
C PRO A 487 -9.57 19.36 -14.63
N ILE A 488 -8.80 18.28 -14.70
CA ILE A 488 -7.38 18.30 -14.36
C ILE A 488 -6.72 19.28 -15.33
N THR A 489 -6.42 20.49 -14.88
CA THR A 489 -5.49 21.35 -15.60
C THR A 489 -4.11 20.77 -15.41
N THR A 490 -3.69 19.92 -16.36
CA THR A 490 -2.28 19.65 -16.60
C THR A 490 -1.60 20.99 -16.88
N LEU A 491 -0.72 21.42 -15.97
CA LEU A 491 0.23 22.51 -16.23
C LEU A 491 1.49 21.94 -16.84
#